data_AF-A0AAP2BPY6-F1
#
_entry.id   AF-A0AAP2BPY6-F1
#
_cell.length_a   1.000
_cell.length_b   1.000
_cell.length_c   1.000
_cell.angle_alpha   90.00
_cell.angle_beta   90.00
_cell.angle_gamma   90.00
#
_symmetry.space_group_name_H-M   'P 1'
#
loop_
_entity.id
_entity.type
_entity.pdbx_description
1 polymer ?
#
loop_
_entity_poly.entity_id
_entity_poly.type
_entity_poly.pdbx_seq_one_letter_code
_entity_poly.pdbx_strand_id
1 'polypeptide(L)' 'MAVTWRAVFWCLDIMDSSGADLIKGIPLITGADLLAQYRYLGLGFSLYVGCDNPANENPTEFDLGINSHLYVVTE' A
#
# COMPACT_ATOMS: atom_id res chain seq x y z
N MET A 1 11.08 1.04 0.54
CA MET A 1 9.79 0.56 -0.01
C MET A 1 9.79 0.77 -1.51
N ALA A 2 9.11 -0.09 -2.27
CA ALA A 2 8.93 0.06 -3.71
C ALA A 2 7.47 -0.16 -4.09
N VAL A 3 6.95 0.68 -5.00
CA VAL A 3 5.59 0.58 -5.52
C VAL A 3 5.67 0.33 -7.02
N THR A 4 4.97 -0.68 -7.54
CA THR A 4 5.09 -1.11 -8.94
C THR A 4 3.76 -1.55 -9.51
N TRP A 5 3.41 -1.07 -10.70
CA TRP A 5 2.25 -1.53 -11.45
C TRP A 5 2.50 -2.95 -11.98
N ARG A 6 1.61 -3.89 -11.67
CA ARG A 6 1.67 -5.28 -12.14
C ARG A 6 0.47 -5.59 -13.04
N ALA A 7 0.40 -4.87 -14.16
CA ALA A 7 -0.60 -4.97 -15.22
C ALA A 7 -2.06 -4.64 -14.85
N VAL A 8 -2.51 -4.99 -13.65
CA VAL A 8 -3.91 -4.83 -13.21
C VAL A 8 -4.06 -4.18 -11.83
N PHE A 9 -2.98 -4.12 -11.03
CA PHE A 9 -2.98 -3.43 -9.74
C PHE A 9 -1.57 -2.98 -9.36
N TRP A 10 -1.50 -2.03 -8.43
CA TRP A 10 -0.25 -1.61 -7.81
C TRP A 10 0.15 -2.57 -6.68
N CYS A 11 1.44 -2.96 -6.67
CA CYS A 11 2.04 -3.73 -5.59
C CYS A 11 2.97 -2.88 -4.75
N LEU A 12 2.93 -3.07 -3.44
CA LEU A 12 3.89 -2.55 -2.48
C LEU A 12 4.82 -3.66 -1.97
N ASP A 13 6.11 -3.37 -2.05
CA ASP A 13 7.20 -4.16 -1.50
C ASP A 13 7.89 -3.36 -0.37
N ILE A 14 8.08 -4.01 0.78
CA ILE A 14 8.72 -3.45 1.97
C ILE A 14 10.02 -4.22 2.24
N MET A 15 11.10 -3.47 2.45
CA MET A 15 12.45 -3.98 2.74
C MET A 15 12.95 -3.31 4.00
N ASP A 16 13.87 -3.96 4.71
CA ASP A 16 14.59 -3.34 5.81
C ASP A 16 15.65 -2.35 5.30
N SER A 17 16.38 -1.72 6.22
CA SER A 17 17.43 -0.74 5.89
C SER A 17 18.64 -1.35 5.16
N SER A 18 18.82 -2.66 5.20
CA SER A 18 19.85 -3.38 4.45
C SER A 18 19.41 -3.74 3.02
N GLY A 19 18.14 -3.53 2.70
CA GLY A 19 17.53 -3.95 1.44
C GLY A 19 17.03 -5.39 1.45
N ALA A 20 17.05 -6.07 2.61
CA ALA A 20 16.48 -7.40 2.74
C ALA A 20 14.94 -7.32 2.73
N ASP A 21 14.32 -8.28 2.08
CA ASP A 21 12.87 -8.31 1.90
C ASP A 21 12.15 -8.61 3.22
N LEU A 22 11.20 -7.74 3.60
CA LEU A 22 10.32 -7.95 4.75
C LEU A 22 8.94 -8.44 4.29
N ILE A 23 8.35 -7.74 3.32
CA ILE A 23 7.05 -8.09 2.74
C ILE A 23 7.09 -7.82 1.24
N LYS A 24 6.50 -8.72 0.45
CA LYS A 24 6.41 -8.58 -1.01
C LYS A 24 4.99 -8.73 -1.53
N GLY A 25 4.68 -7.94 -2.55
CA GLY A 25 3.50 -8.09 -3.37
C GLY A 25 2.20 -7.70 -2.66
N ILE A 26 2.24 -6.77 -1.70
CA ILE A 26 1.01 -6.29 -1.06
C ILE A 26 0.18 -5.56 -2.12
N PRO A 27 -1.04 -6.01 -2.45
CA PRO A 27 -1.89 -5.27 -3.37
C PRO A 27 -2.37 -3.98 -2.71
N LEU A 28 -2.27 -2.86 -3.42
CA LEU A 28 -2.85 -1.59 -2.98
C LEU A 28 -4.37 -1.63 -3.17
N ILE A 29 -5.09 -2.00 -2.10
CA ILE A 29 -6.54 -2.02 -2.07
C ILE A 29 -7.09 -0.96 -1.10
N THR A 30 -8.24 -0.38 -1.42
CA THR A 30 -8.91 0.54 -0.48
C THR A 30 -9.67 -0.21 0.60
N GLY A 31 -10.03 0.50 1.68
CA GLY A 31 -10.92 -0.01 2.72
C GLY A 31 -10.30 -0.99 3.73
N ALA A 32 -8.99 -1.25 3.66
CA ALA A 32 -8.30 -2.13 4.59
C ALA A 32 -6.93 -1.59 5.02
N ASP A 33 -6.52 -1.92 6.25
CA ASP A 33 -5.13 -1.79 6.69
C ASP A 33 -4.29 -2.83 5.95
N LEU A 34 -3.46 -2.37 5.03
CA LEU A 34 -2.59 -3.21 4.21
C LEU A 34 -1.60 -4.04 5.05
N LEU A 35 -1.30 -3.59 6.28
CA LEU A 35 -0.37 -4.26 7.20
C LEU A 35 -1.07 -5.14 8.25
N ALA A 36 -2.40 -5.28 8.21
CA ALA A 36 -3.14 -6.03 9.22
C ALA A 36 -2.65 -7.48 9.39
N GLN A 37 -2.36 -8.17 8.29
CA GLN A 37 -1.85 -9.54 8.30
C GLN A 37 -0.37 -9.64 8.75
N TYR A 38 0.36 -8.52 8.75
CA TYR A 38 1.78 -8.44 9.08
C TYR A 38 2.04 -7.79 10.44
N ARG A 39 1.01 -7.65 11.29
CA ARG A 39 1.13 -7.03 12.62
C ARG A 39 2.23 -7.65 13.50
N TYR A 40 2.54 -8.93 13.30
CA TYR A 40 3.61 -9.62 14.03
C TYR A 40 5.01 -9.03 13.76
N LEU A 41 5.19 -8.25 12.69
CA LEU A 41 6.45 -7.55 12.42
C LEU A 41 6.66 -6.30 13.26
N GLY A 42 5.63 -5.81 13.96
CA GLY A 42 5.78 -4.69 14.91
C GLY A 42 6.24 -3.37 14.28
N LEU A 43 5.83 -3.08 13.04
CA LEU A 43 6.30 -1.91 12.28
C LEU A 43 5.88 -0.55 12.88
N GLY A 44 4.89 -0.53 13.78
CA GLY A 44 4.50 0.67 14.54
C GLY A 44 3.62 1.67 13.76
N PHE A 45 3.11 1.29 12.59
CA PHE A 45 2.18 2.09 11.79
C PHE A 45 1.27 1.20 10.94
N SER A 46 0.18 1.76 10.46
CA SER A 46 -0.70 1.14 9.46
C SER A 46 -0.56 1.83 8.11
N LEU A 47 -0.88 1.11 7.03
CA LEU A 47 -0.92 1.65 5.68
C LEU A 47 -2.32 1.47 5.10
N TYR A 48 -2.82 2.52 4.46
CA TYR A 48 -4.13 2.52 3.83
C TYR A 48 -4.05 3.14 2.44
N VAL A 49 -5.02 2.77 1.61
CA VAL A 49 -5.28 3.43 0.33
C VAL A 49 -6.62 4.15 0.41
N GLY A 50 -6.62 5.42 0.01
CA GLY A 50 -7.82 6.23 -0.13
C GLY A 50 -7.95 6.77 -1.55
N CYS A 51 -9.18 6.94 -2.01
CA CYS A 51 -9.51 7.57 -3.28
C CYS A 51 -10.31 8.85 -3.01
N ASP A 52 -10.04 9.90 -3.77
CA ASP A 52 -10.77 11.17 -3.67
C ASP A 52 -12.22 11.01 -4.16
N ASN A 53 -12.43 10.10 -5.12
CA ASN A 53 -13.76 9.69 -5.55
C ASN A 53 -14.19 8.42 -4.80
N PRO A 54 -15.27 8.47 -4.00
CA PRO A 54 -15.77 7.32 -3.25
C PRO A 54 -16.32 6.19 -4.14
N ALA A 55 -16.53 6.42 -5.43
CA ALA A 55 -16.92 5.38 -6.39
C ALA A 55 -15.75 4.52 -6.91
N ASN A 56 -14.49 4.92 -6.67
CA ASN A 56 -13.34 4.15 -7.11
C ASN A 56 -12.97 3.08 -6.07
N GLU A 57 -12.98 1.81 -6.48
CA GLU A 57 -12.66 0.70 -5.58
C GLU A 57 -11.16 0.60 -5.29
N ASN A 58 -10.27 0.70 -6.28
CA ASN A 58 -8.82 0.59 -6.11
C ASN A 58 -8.06 1.51 -7.07
N PRO A 59 -6.79 1.87 -6.79
CA PRO A 59 -5.95 2.65 -7.69
C PRO A 59 -5.79 2.01 -9.06
N THR A 60 -5.92 2.83 -10.11
CA THR A 60 -5.59 2.45 -11.49
C THR A 60 -4.14 2.79 -11.83
N GLU A 61 -3.65 2.32 -12.98
CA GLU A 61 -2.30 2.62 -13.46
C GLU A 61 -1.98 4.12 -13.50
N PHE A 62 -3.00 4.95 -13.66
CA PHE A 62 -2.83 6.38 -13.97
C PHE A 62 -3.24 7.31 -12.83
N ASP A 63 -3.81 6.81 -11.73
CA ASP A 63 -4.37 7.66 -10.69
C ASP A 63 -3.65 7.65 -9.34
N LEU A 64 -2.71 6.71 -9.14
CA LEU A 64 -1.93 6.65 -7.90
C LEU A 64 -1.03 7.88 -7.77
N GLY A 65 -1.22 8.63 -6.68
CA GLY A 65 -0.59 9.92 -6.42
C GLY A 65 -1.34 11.12 -7.00
N ILE A 66 -2.45 10.90 -7.72
CA ILE A 66 -3.30 11.97 -8.30
C ILE A 66 -4.68 11.98 -7.67
N ASN A 67 -5.47 10.91 -7.85
CA ASN A 67 -6.82 10.77 -7.29
C ASN A 67 -6.92 9.61 -6.28
N SER A 68 -5.85 8.84 -6.12
CA SER A 68 -5.72 7.81 -5.10
C SER A 68 -4.38 7.94 -4.39
N HIS A 69 -4.36 7.60 -3.11
CA HIS A 69 -3.24 7.91 -2.23
C HIS A 69 -2.94 6.71 -1.33
N LEU A 70 -1.70 6.24 -1.36
CA LEU A 70 -1.14 5.41 -0.31
C LEU A 70 -0.65 6.33 0.82
N TYR A 71 -1.18 6.14 2.03
CA TYR A 71 -0.80 6.96 3.18
C TYR A 71 -0.54 6.11 4.42
N VAL A 72 0.29 6.68 5.31
CA VAL A 72 0.61 6.12 6.62
C VAL A 72 -0.35 6.67 7.66
N VAL A 73 -0.77 5.83 8.58
CA VAL A 73 -1.49 6.22 9.80
C VAL A 73 -0.61 5.88 11.00
N THR A 74 -0.29 6.90 11.79
CA THR A 74 0.44 6.80 13.05
C THR A 74 -0.46 7.31 14.19
N GLU A 75 -0.16 6.92 15.43
CA GLU A 75 -0.73 7.55 16.62
C GLU A 75 -0.25 8.99 16.81
#